data_AF-A0A415MBE2-F1
#
_entry.id   AF-A0A415MBE2-F1
#
_cell.length_a   1.000
_cell.length_b   1.000
_cell.length_c   1.000
_cell.angle_alpha   90.00
_cell.angle_beta   90.00
_cell.angle_gamma   90.00
#
_symmetry.space_group_name_H-M   'P 1'
#
loop_
_entity.id
_entity.type
_entity.pdbx_description
1 polymer ?
#
loop_
_entity_poly.entity_id
_entity_poly.type
_entity_poly.pdbx_seq_one_letter_code
_entity_poly.pdbx_strand_id
1 'polypeptide(L)'
;MNCIKIIYKEENGKVTINEVDNYINKQGIWALFGKREDIFECLNVGKCIDVGREILYDISCLHNILLHKEGNEEYINQFAELCNFKYRKKWTQEYLYQYISSLRYEVITFVYVYNKSDMYKEKELAWTTHARFWKNGSSFKTAQEDFYEKNKNLVLETKTTITSIKNIDELERILKNNSFYSNEEE
;
A
#
# COMPACT_ATOMS: atom_id res chain seq x y z
N MET A 1 5.72 -14.02 15.93
CA MET A 1 6.97 -13.89 15.15
C MET A 1 6.97 -12.55 14.42
N ASN A 2 8.00 -11.72 14.59
CA ASN A 2 8.03 -10.37 14.02
C ASN A 2 8.22 -10.43 12.50
N CYS A 3 7.18 -10.11 11.73
CA CYS A 3 7.18 -10.31 10.27
C CYS A 3 7.38 -9.03 9.47
N ILE A 4 7.61 -7.89 10.10
CA ILE A 4 7.85 -6.63 9.38
C ILE A 4 9.23 -6.65 8.75
N LYS A 5 9.26 -6.62 7.42
CA LYS A 5 10.50 -6.56 6.63
C LYS A 5 10.32 -5.71 5.39
N ILE A 6 11.28 -4.85 5.10
CA ILE A 6 11.39 -4.21 3.78
C ILE A 6 11.92 -5.27 2.82
N ILE A 7 11.13 -5.56 1.78
CA ILE A 7 11.44 -6.63 0.83
C ILE A 7 11.82 -6.10 -0.55
N TYR A 8 11.48 -4.86 -0.84
CA TYR A 8 11.98 -4.13 -2.00
C TYR A 8 12.13 -2.67 -1.63
N LYS A 9 13.24 -2.05 -2.03
CA LYS A 9 13.48 -0.62 -1.85
C LYS A 9 14.20 -0.06 -3.06
N GLU A 10 13.70 1.06 -3.53
CA GLU A 10 14.29 1.86 -4.59
C GLU A 10 14.47 3.30 -4.11
N GLU A 11 15.64 3.86 -4.34
CA GLU A 11 16.00 5.24 -3.97
C GLU A 11 16.54 5.95 -5.20
N ASN A 12 15.88 7.04 -5.62
CA ASN A 12 16.23 7.84 -6.79
C ASN A 12 16.42 6.98 -8.06
N GLY A 13 15.49 6.05 -8.31
CA GLY A 13 15.53 5.16 -9.48
C GLY A 13 16.52 3.99 -9.37
N LYS A 14 17.19 3.81 -8.22
CA LYS A 14 18.15 2.72 -8.00
C LYS A 14 17.63 1.76 -6.96
N VAL A 15 17.56 0.48 -7.32
CA VAL A 15 17.20 -0.59 -6.39
C VAL A 15 18.32 -0.77 -5.37
N THR A 16 18.00 -0.59 -4.08
CA THR A 16 18.92 -0.76 -2.95
C THR A 16 18.62 -1.98 -2.11
N ILE A 17 17.38 -2.49 -2.14
CA ILE A 17 16.98 -3.77 -1.53
C ILE A 17 16.09 -4.52 -2.53
N ASN A 18 16.37 -5.80 -2.74
CA ASN A 18 15.49 -6.70 -3.48
C ASN A 18 15.58 -8.11 -2.90
N GLU A 19 14.57 -8.46 -2.11
CA GLU A 19 14.41 -9.77 -1.48
C GLU A 19 13.04 -10.39 -1.85
N VAL A 20 12.39 -9.90 -2.91
CA VAL A 20 11.02 -10.31 -3.29
C VAL A 20 10.93 -11.81 -3.57
N ASP A 21 12.02 -12.40 -4.08
CA ASP A 21 12.17 -13.84 -4.34
C ASP A 21 11.98 -14.70 -3.08
N ASN A 22 12.43 -14.22 -1.91
CA ASN A 22 12.24 -14.87 -0.63
C ASN A 22 10.77 -14.94 -0.19
N TYR A 23 9.86 -14.26 -0.89
CA TYR A 23 8.44 -14.18 -0.57
C TYR A 23 7.55 -14.83 -1.65
N ILE A 24 8.14 -15.50 -2.63
CA ILE A 24 7.40 -16.33 -3.59
C ILE A 24 6.70 -17.48 -2.85
N ASN A 25 5.42 -17.70 -3.17
CA ASN A 25 4.52 -18.64 -2.49
C ASN A 25 4.34 -18.38 -0.98
N LYS A 26 4.74 -17.21 -0.46
CA LYS A 26 4.43 -16.80 0.91
C LYS A 26 3.14 -16.00 0.91
N GLN A 27 2.20 -16.43 1.74
CA GLN A 27 1.01 -15.64 2.03
C GLN A 27 1.34 -14.50 2.98
N GLY A 28 0.56 -13.43 2.95
CA GLY A 28 0.70 -12.34 3.90
C GLY A 28 0.04 -11.06 3.44
N ILE A 29 0.41 -9.98 4.12
CA ILE A 29 0.03 -8.61 3.80
C ILE A 29 1.29 -7.83 3.48
N TRP A 30 1.26 -7.08 2.38
CA TRP A 30 2.28 -6.12 2.01
C TRP A 30 1.70 -4.71 1.96
N ALA A 31 2.57 -3.72 2.12
CA ALA A 31 2.25 -2.31 1.96
C ALA A 31 3.31 -1.62 1.12
N LEU A 32 2.86 -0.77 0.20
CA LEU A 32 3.70 0.08 -0.63
C LEU A 32 3.72 1.48 -0.06
N PHE A 33 4.92 2.01 0.19
CA PHE A 33 5.13 3.39 0.61
C PHE A 33 5.96 4.15 -0.42
N GLY A 34 5.65 5.44 -0.57
CA GLY A 34 6.42 6.38 -1.38
C GLY A 34 6.83 7.60 -0.55
N LYS A 35 8.09 8.02 -0.68
CA LYS A 35 8.62 9.25 -0.04
C LYS A 35 8.69 10.39 -1.05
N ARG A 36 8.09 11.53 -0.72
CA ARG A 36 8.26 12.81 -1.40
C ARG A 36 8.26 13.93 -0.36
N GLU A 37 9.01 15.01 -0.59
CA GLU A 37 9.00 16.20 0.29
C GLU A 37 9.21 15.83 1.78
N ASP A 38 10.17 14.93 2.02
CA ASP A 38 10.55 14.41 3.34
C ASP A 38 9.54 13.54 4.11
N ILE A 39 8.40 13.18 3.52
CA ILE A 39 7.37 12.36 4.19
C ILE A 39 7.06 11.11 3.35
N PHE A 40 7.00 9.96 4.01
CA PHE A 40 6.40 8.76 3.44
C PHE A 40 4.88 8.80 3.55
N GLU A 41 4.20 8.52 2.46
CA GLU A 41 2.78 8.19 2.42
C GLU A 41 2.60 6.71 2.06
N CYS A 42 1.55 6.08 2.59
CA CYS A 42 1.15 4.74 2.17
C CYS A 42 0.35 4.84 0.88
N LEU A 43 0.86 4.22 -0.18
CA LEU A 43 0.25 4.25 -1.50
C LEU A 43 -0.79 3.14 -1.64
N ASN A 44 -0.42 1.91 -1.27
CA ASN A 44 -1.29 0.76 -1.43
C ASN A 44 -1.00 -0.31 -0.37
N VAL A 45 -2.00 -1.16 -0.12
CA VAL A 45 -1.90 -2.31 0.77
C VAL A 45 -2.57 -3.49 0.06
N GLY A 46 -2.02 -4.69 0.21
CA GLY A 46 -2.62 -5.89 -0.35
C GLY A 46 -2.38 -7.11 0.52
N LYS A 47 -3.39 -7.99 0.59
CA LYS A 47 -3.22 -9.35 1.12
C LYS A 47 -3.22 -10.35 -0.02
N CYS A 48 -2.35 -11.35 0.05
CA CYS A 48 -2.28 -12.38 -0.98
C CYS A 48 -1.73 -13.70 -0.41
N ILE A 49 -1.93 -14.78 -1.15
CA ILE A 49 -1.36 -16.10 -0.86
C ILE A 49 0.06 -16.28 -1.44
N ASP A 50 0.45 -15.40 -2.37
CA ASP A 50 1.76 -15.37 -3.03
C ASP A 50 2.22 -13.92 -3.19
N VAL A 51 2.74 -13.37 -2.08
CA VAL A 51 3.17 -11.97 -1.98
C VAL A 51 4.30 -11.66 -2.96
N GLY A 52 5.29 -12.56 -3.08
CA GLY A 52 6.42 -12.36 -4.00
C GLY A 52 5.95 -12.20 -5.44
N ARG A 53 5.03 -13.06 -5.91
CA ARG A 53 4.54 -13.00 -7.29
C ARG A 53 3.72 -11.75 -7.56
N GLU A 54 2.87 -11.34 -6.63
CA GLU A 54 2.09 -10.10 -6.75
C GLU A 54 3.01 -8.88 -6.83
N ILE A 55 3.99 -8.77 -5.93
CA ILE A 55 4.93 -7.64 -5.91
C ILE A 55 5.83 -7.63 -7.15
N LEU A 56 6.27 -8.78 -7.65
CA LEU A 56 7.01 -8.83 -8.93
C LEU A 56 6.17 -8.30 -10.09
N TYR A 57 4.87 -8.58 -10.11
CA TYR A 57 3.96 -8.03 -11.11
C TYR A 57 3.82 -6.52 -10.97
N ASP A 58 3.66 -6.02 -9.74
CA ASP A 58 3.55 -4.59 -9.42
C ASP A 58 4.81 -3.81 -9.80
N ILE A 59 5.99 -4.34 -9.45
CA ILE A 59 7.29 -3.79 -9.85
C ILE A 59 7.42 -3.78 -11.38
N SER A 60 6.97 -4.84 -12.05
CA SER A 60 6.98 -4.87 -13.51
C SER A 60 6.06 -3.80 -14.11
N CYS A 61 4.90 -3.54 -13.49
CA CYS A 61 4.00 -2.46 -13.90
C CYS A 61 4.61 -1.07 -13.65
N LEU A 62 5.31 -0.88 -12.54
CA LEU A 62 5.99 0.37 -12.19
C LEU A 62 7.05 0.77 -13.23
N HIS A 63 7.79 -0.21 -13.74
CA HIS A 63 9.01 0.05 -14.52
C HIS A 63 8.92 -0.25 -16.02
N ASN A 64 8.11 -1.24 -16.42
CA ASN A 64 8.16 -1.79 -17.77
C ASN A 64 6.90 -1.51 -18.61
N ILE A 65 5.83 -1.01 -17.99
CA ILE A 65 4.58 -0.73 -18.70
C ILE A 65 4.55 0.74 -19.15
N LEU A 66 4.65 0.93 -20.47
CA LEU A 66 4.35 2.20 -21.13
C LEU A 66 2.89 2.18 -21.61
N LEU A 67 1.96 2.75 -20.84
CA LEU A 67 0.59 2.92 -21.36
C LEU A 67 0.52 4.16 -22.24
N HIS A 68 0.15 3.93 -23.49
CA HIS A 68 0.03 4.95 -24.53
C HIS A 68 -1.36 5.60 -24.62
N LYS A 69 -2.28 5.29 -23.70
CA LYS A 69 -3.66 5.82 -23.72
C LYS A 69 -4.17 6.12 -22.31
N GLU A 70 -4.75 7.30 -22.13
CA GLU A 70 -5.37 7.71 -20.87
C GLU A 70 -6.53 6.79 -20.45
N GLY A 71 -6.70 6.66 -19.13
CA GLY A 71 -7.86 6.02 -18.51
C GLY A 71 -9.09 6.91 -18.64
N ASN A 72 -10.27 6.29 -18.65
CA ASN A 72 -11.55 6.97 -18.82
C ASN A 72 -12.49 6.84 -17.62
N GLU A 73 -12.12 6.03 -16.62
CA GLU A 73 -12.87 5.82 -15.39
C GLU A 73 -12.11 6.46 -14.23
N GLU A 74 -12.79 7.26 -13.42
CA GLU A 74 -12.19 7.86 -12.23
C GLU A 74 -11.97 6.81 -11.13
N TYR A 75 -10.82 6.90 -10.47
CA TYR A 75 -10.52 6.06 -9.32
C TYR A 75 -10.94 6.76 -8.04
N ILE A 76 -11.92 6.16 -7.37
CA ILE A 76 -12.32 6.50 -6.01
C ILE A 76 -11.86 5.37 -5.09
N ASN A 77 -11.07 5.70 -4.06
CA ASN A 77 -10.53 4.72 -3.10
C ASN A 77 -11.60 4.26 -2.09
N GLN A 78 -11.23 3.36 -1.18
CA GLN A 78 -12.12 2.83 -0.15
C GLN A 78 -12.45 3.84 0.97
N PHE A 79 -11.85 5.03 0.91
CA PHE A 79 -12.18 6.16 1.78
C PHE A 79 -13.11 7.16 1.10
N ALA A 80 -13.67 6.80 -0.06
CA ALA A 80 -14.54 7.64 -0.88
C ALA A 80 -13.88 8.92 -1.39
N GLU A 81 -12.56 8.91 -1.59
CA GLU A 81 -11.78 10.06 -2.03
C GLU A 81 -11.34 9.91 -3.49
N LEU A 82 -11.25 11.04 -4.20
CA LEU A 82 -10.65 11.11 -5.54
C LEU A 82 -9.13 11.09 -5.42
N CYS A 83 -8.47 10.16 -6.12
CA CYS A 83 -7.02 10.00 -6.02
C CYS A 83 -6.24 10.65 -7.18
N ASN A 84 -6.93 11.45 -8.02
CA ASN A 84 -6.42 11.99 -9.28
C ASN A 84 -5.90 10.93 -10.26
N PHE A 85 -6.41 9.71 -10.14
CA PHE A 85 -6.03 8.56 -10.95
C PHE A 85 -7.23 8.15 -11.82
N LYS A 86 -6.96 7.89 -13.11
CA LYS A 86 -7.94 7.33 -14.05
C LYS A 86 -7.43 6.03 -14.65
N TYR A 87 -8.33 5.09 -14.87
CA TYR A 87 -7.98 3.76 -15.38
C TYR A 87 -8.95 3.29 -16.46
N ARG A 88 -8.63 2.15 -17.08
CA ARG A 88 -9.55 1.38 -17.92
C ARG A 88 -9.98 0.13 -17.17
N LYS A 89 -11.25 -0.25 -17.27
CA LYS A 89 -11.76 -1.50 -16.69
C LYS A 89 -10.88 -2.68 -17.09
N LYS A 90 -10.63 -3.58 -16.12
CA LYS A 90 -9.72 -4.75 -16.21
C LYS A 90 -8.22 -4.45 -16.25
N TRP A 91 -7.83 -3.18 -16.35
CA TRP A 91 -6.42 -2.76 -16.39
C TRP A 91 -6.08 -1.82 -15.22
N THR A 92 -6.80 -1.93 -14.11
CA THR A 92 -6.67 -0.99 -13.00
C THR A 92 -5.27 -0.99 -12.42
N GLN A 93 -4.65 -2.17 -12.27
CA GLN A 93 -3.36 -2.36 -11.62
C GLN A 93 -2.22 -1.81 -12.48
N GLU A 94 -2.21 -2.13 -13.78
CA GLU A 94 -1.22 -1.66 -14.75
C GLU A 94 -1.26 -0.14 -14.87
N TYR A 95 -2.46 0.45 -14.90
CA TYR A 95 -2.64 1.89 -14.89
C TYR A 95 -2.20 2.52 -13.56
N LEU A 96 -2.49 1.87 -12.42
CA LEU A 96 -2.21 2.42 -11.11
C LEU A 96 -0.69 2.52 -10.87
N TYR A 97 0.03 1.44 -11.11
CA TYR A 97 1.47 1.41 -10.86
C TYR A 97 2.25 2.29 -11.83
N GLN A 98 1.81 2.39 -13.09
CA GLN A 98 2.37 3.40 -13.99
C GLN A 98 2.09 4.83 -13.49
N TYR A 99 0.88 5.10 -13.01
CA TYR A 99 0.55 6.41 -12.43
C TYR A 99 1.43 6.71 -11.21
N ILE A 100 1.61 5.75 -10.30
CA ILE A 100 2.52 5.89 -9.15
C ILE A 100 3.95 6.21 -9.62
N SER A 101 4.45 5.51 -10.64
CA SER A 101 5.77 5.78 -11.24
C SER A 101 5.87 7.23 -11.76
N SER A 102 4.81 7.76 -12.36
CA SER A 102 4.76 9.15 -12.86
C SER A 102 4.79 10.22 -11.77
N LEU A 103 4.47 9.88 -10.52
CA LEU A 103 4.49 10.81 -9.38
C LEU A 103 5.90 11.11 -8.85
N ARG A 104 6.94 10.41 -9.36
CA ARG A 104 8.37 10.69 -9.08
C ARG A 104 8.73 10.73 -7.60
N TYR A 105 8.34 9.71 -6.85
CA TYR A 105 8.81 9.51 -5.49
C TYR A 105 10.33 9.33 -5.43
N GLU A 106 10.97 9.94 -4.43
CA GLU A 106 12.41 9.79 -4.16
C GLU A 106 12.75 8.40 -3.64
N VAL A 107 11.83 7.80 -2.88
CA VAL A 107 11.94 6.45 -2.35
C VAL A 107 10.65 5.71 -2.61
N ILE A 108 10.73 4.49 -3.11
CA ILE A 108 9.64 3.53 -3.19
C ILE A 108 10.04 2.29 -2.40
N THR A 109 9.15 1.80 -1.53
CA THR A 109 9.44 0.61 -0.73
C THR A 109 8.22 -0.29 -0.57
N PHE A 110 8.41 -1.58 -0.79
CA PHE A 110 7.44 -2.61 -0.41
C PHE A 110 7.87 -3.22 0.92
N VAL A 111 6.94 -3.24 1.86
CA VAL A 111 7.12 -3.79 3.19
C VAL A 111 6.18 -4.97 3.34
N TYR A 112 6.72 -6.14 3.71
CA TYR A 112 5.93 -7.27 4.19
C TYR A 112 5.58 -7.00 5.65
N VAL A 113 4.29 -6.98 6.00
CA VAL A 113 3.80 -6.46 7.29
C VAL A 113 3.17 -7.54 8.16
N TYR A 114 2.54 -8.55 7.54
CA TYR A 114 1.85 -9.62 8.26
C TYR A 114 2.01 -10.95 7.53
N ASN A 115 2.15 -12.06 8.26
CA ASN A 115 2.48 -13.37 7.69
C ASN A 115 1.27 -14.28 7.36
N LYS A 116 0.05 -13.78 7.53
CA LYS A 116 -1.19 -14.44 7.12
C LYS A 116 -1.93 -13.54 6.14
N SER A 117 -2.61 -14.13 5.16
CA SER A 117 -3.52 -13.38 4.28
C SER A 117 -4.82 -13.10 5.05
N ASP A 118 -4.92 -11.95 5.70
CA ASP A 118 -6.01 -11.60 6.62
C ASP A 118 -6.70 -10.30 6.21
N MET A 119 -8.00 -10.37 5.94
CA MET A 119 -8.79 -9.21 5.48
C MET A 119 -8.96 -8.13 6.56
N TYR A 120 -9.07 -8.52 7.83
CA TYR A 120 -9.24 -7.56 8.92
C TYR A 120 -7.94 -6.82 9.17
N LYS A 121 -6.81 -7.52 9.20
CA LYS A 121 -5.48 -6.90 9.34
C LYS A 121 -5.11 -6.03 8.15
N GLU A 122 -5.48 -6.43 6.94
CA GLU A 122 -5.28 -5.61 5.73
C GLU A 122 -6.08 -4.31 5.82
N LYS A 123 -7.37 -4.41 6.19
CA LYS A 123 -8.23 -3.25 6.40
C LYS A 123 -7.70 -2.36 7.51
N GLU A 124 -7.34 -2.92 8.64
CA GLU A 124 -6.79 -2.18 9.77
C GLU A 124 -5.55 -1.38 9.34
N LEU A 125 -4.59 -2.03 8.67
CA LEU A 125 -3.39 -1.38 8.15
C LEU A 125 -3.72 -0.24 7.17
N ALA A 126 -4.59 -0.51 6.19
CA ALA A 126 -4.97 0.50 5.21
C ALA A 126 -5.63 1.73 5.86
N TRP A 127 -6.47 1.54 6.87
CA TRP A 127 -7.10 2.64 7.62
C TRP A 127 -6.10 3.37 8.50
N THR A 128 -5.20 2.65 9.19
CA THR A 128 -4.18 3.25 10.05
C THR A 128 -3.23 4.12 9.24
N THR A 129 -2.85 3.70 8.03
CA THR A 129 -1.92 4.45 7.18
C THR A 129 -2.61 5.37 6.16
N HIS A 130 -3.95 5.43 6.18
CA HIS A 130 -4.77 6.12 5.19
C HIS A 130 -4.31 5.84 3.74
N ALA A 131 -4.23 4.55 3.37
CA ALA A 131 -3.60 4.09 2.13
C ALA A 131 -4.28 4.65 0.87
N ARG A 132 -3.57 5.51 0.15
CA ARG A 132 -4.13 6.39 -0.89
C ARG A 132 -4.95 5.68 -1.97
N PHE A 133 -4.46 4.54 -2.46
CA PHE A 133 -5.07 3.81 -3.57
C PHE A 133 -5.74 2.50 -3.13
N TRP A 134 -5.90 2.25 -1.84
CA TRP A 134 -6.48 0.99 -1.38
C TRP A 134 -7.98 0.89 -1.71
N LYS A 135 -8.43 -0.28 -2.19
CA LYS A 135 -9.81 -0.51 -2.66
C LYS A 135 -10.55 -1.67 -2.03
N ASN A 136 -9.86 -2.60 -1.34
CA ASN A 136 -10.37 -3.87 -0.79
C ASN A 136 -11.86 -4.18 -1.09
N GLY A 137 -12.10 -4.65 -2.31
CA GLY A 137 -13.43 -4.95 -2.83
C GLY A 137 -14.05 -3.83 -3.69
N SER A 138 -15.32 -3.53 -3.41
CA SER A 138 -16.18 -2.72 -4.28
C SER A 138 -15.85 -1.23 -4.19
N SER A 139 -15.68 -0.58 -5.35
CA SER A 139 -15.42 0.85 -5.43
C SER A 139 -16.66 1.68 -5.10
N PHE A 140 -16.47 2.83 -4.45
CA PHE A 140 -17.50 3.87 -4.40
C PHE A 140 -17.85 4.35 -5.81
N LYS A 141 -19.12 4.67 -6.04
CA LYS A 141 -19.58 5.28 -7.30
C LYS A 141 -19.40 6.79 -7.32
N THR A 142 -19.40 7.42 -6.15
CA THR A 142 -19.30 8.88 -5.96
C THR A 142 -18.43 9.16 -4.75
N ALA A 143 -17.62 10.21 -4.84
CA ALA A 143 -16.81 10.68 -3.71
C ALA A 143 -17.69 11.19 -2.57
N GLN A 144 -17.18 11.11 -1.33
CA GLN A 144 -17.89 11.55 -0.13
C GLN A 144 -16.94 12.33 0.77
N GLU A 145 -17.36 13.54 1.15
CA GLU A 145 -16.57 14.44 1.98
C GLU A 145 -16.51 13.96 3.44
N ASP A 146 -15.31 14.01 4.02
CA ASP A 146 -14.98 13.57 5.38
C ASP A 146 -15.34 12.10 5.69
N PHE A 147 -15.48 11.23 4.68
CA PHE A 147 -15.86 9.84 4.91
C PHE A 147 -14.85 9.13 5.82
N TYR A 148 -13.54 9.29 5.59
CA TYR A 148 -12.51 8.72 6.46
C TYR A 148 -12.67 9.19 7.91
N GLU A 149 -12.72 10.50 8.13
CA GLU A 149 -12.81 11.10 9.47
C GLU A 149 -14.06 10.67 10.24
N LYS A 150 -15.21 10.56 9.56
CA LYS A 150 -16.47 10.09 10.16
C LYS A 150 -16.45 8.62 10.55
N ASN A 151 -15.66 7.80 9.87
CA ASN A 151 -15.70 6.34 10.01
C ASN A 151 -14.46 5.73 10.66
N LYS A 152 -13.34 6.46 10.78
CA LYS A 152 -12.07 5.90 11.23
C LYS A 152 -12.14 5.29 12.63
N ASN A 153 -12.90 5.89 13.53
CA ASN A 153 -13.06 5.38 14.90
C ASN A 153 -13.84 4.05 14.95
N LEU A 154 -14.63 3.72 13.92
CA LEU A 154 -15.32 2.42 13.82
C LEU A 154 -14.36 1.28 13.43
N VAL A 155 -13.23 1.60 12.82
CA VAL A 155 -12.25 0.61 12.34
C VAL A 155 -11.00 0.59 13.22
N LEU A 156 -10.54 1.77 13.63
CA LEU A 156 -9.31 1.95 14.39
C LEU A 156 -9.54 1.93 15.90
N GLU A 157 -10.78 2.12 16.36
CA GLU A 157 -11.15 2.26 17.77
C GLU A 157 -10.33 3.37 18.46
N THR A 158 -9.24 3.00 19.12
CA THR A 158 -8.32 3.90 19.83
C THR A 158 -6.99 4.11 19.10
N LYS A 159 -6.74 3.40 17.99
CA LYS A 159 -5.50 3.50 17.22
C LYS A 159 -5.43 4.83 16.48
N THR A 160 -4.23 5.40 16.45
CA THR A 160 -3.97 6.67 15.77
C THR A 160 -3.62 6.46 14.31
N THR A 161 -4.04 7.40 13.46
CA THR A 161 -3.62 7.43 12.05
C THR A 161 -2.14 7.81 11.95
N ILE A 162 -1.42 7.12 11.08
CA ILE A 162 -0.03 7.40 10.75
C ILE A 162 0.01 8.29 9.51
N THR A 163 0.20 9.59 9.72
CA THR A 163 0.18 10.59 8.62
C THR A 163 1.53 11.26 8.36
N SER A 164 2.55 10.97 9.17
CA SER A 164 3.86 11.63 9.06
C SER A 164 4.97 10.68 9.46
N ILE A 165 5.58 10.05 8.46
CA ILE A 165 6.71 9.13 8.61
C ILE A 165 7.90 9.77 7.89
N LYS A 166 8.96 10.16 8.60
CA LYS A 166 10.04 10.98 8.02
C LYS A 166 11.13 10.17 7.34
N ASN A 167 11.39 8.97 7.85
CA ASN A 167 12.46 8.11 7.39
C ASN A 167 12.10 6.62 7.54
N ILE A 168 12.96 5.77 7.00
CA ILE A 168 12.73 4.33 6.94
C ILE A 168 12.75 3.66 8.32
N ASP A 169 13.62 4.13 9.23
CA ASP A 169 13.70 3.61 10.60
C ASP A 169 12.42 3.92 11.37
N GLU A 170 11.87 5.12 11.17
CA GLU A 170 10.59 5.53 11.71
C GLU A 170 9.43 4.71 11.10
N LEU A 171 9.45 4.46 9.79
CA LEU A 171 8.48 3.57 9.14
C LEU A 171 8.46 2.21 9.81
N GLU A 172 9.62 1.56 9.92
CA GLU A 172 9.71 0.25 10.55
C GLU A 172 9.28 0.26 12.01
N ARG A 173 9.73 1.24 12.80
CA ARG A 173 9.36 1.39 14.21
C ARG A 173 7.87 1.57 14.37
N ILE A 174 7.25 2.44 13.58
CA ILE A 174 5.82 2.71 13.63
C ILE A 174 5.05 1.44 13.24
N LEU A 175 5.44 0.75 12.18
CA LEU A 175 4.79 -0.50 11.78
C LEU A 175 4.94 -1.56 12.88
N LYS A 176 6.11 -1.67 13.53
CA LYS A 176 6.37 -2.63 14.63
C LYS A 176 5.60 -2.28 15.92
N ASN A 177 5.34 -1.00 16.16
CA ASN A 177 4.60 -0.54 17.33
C ASN A 177 3.08 -0.57 17.11
N ASN A 178 2.63 -0.38 15.86
CA ASN A 178 1.21 -0.46 15.48
C ASN A 178 0.80 -1.85 15.02
N SER A 179 1.75 -2.77 14.79
CA SER A 179 1.44 -4.15 14.51
C SER A 179 0.74 -4.75 15.71
N PHE A 180 -0.58 -4.91 15.57
CA PHE A 180 -1.37 -6.14 15.52
C PHE A 180 -1.03 -7.33 16.43
N TYR A 181 -0.08 -7.19 17.36
CA TYR A 181 0.19 -8.16 18.42
C TYR A 181 -0.80 -7.94 19.55
N SER A 182 -2.05 -8.35 19.34
CA SER A 182 -2.73 -9.02 20.44
C SER A 182 -2.03 -10.36 20.60
N ASN A 183 -1.61 -10.68 21.82
CA ASN A 183 -1.08 -11.98 22.22
C ASN A 183 -1.87 -13.12 21.56
N GLU A 184 -1.41 -13.66 20.43
CA GLU A 184 -1.72 -15.03 20.06
C GLU A 184 -0.51 -15.81 20.53
N GLU A 185 -0.74 -16.49 21.66
CA GLU A 185 0.15 -17.45 22.31
C GLU A 185 0.67 -18.49 21.30
N GLU A 186 1.76 -19.13 21.74
CA GLU A 186 2.50 -20.27 21.16
C GLU A 186 1.76 -21.19 20.19
#